data_AF-A0A936TAR9-F1
#
_entry.id   AF-A0A936TAR9-F1
#
_cell.length_a   1.000
_cell.length_b   1.000
_cell.length_c   1.000
_cell.angle_alpha   90.00
_cell.angle_beta   90.00
_cell.angle_gamma   90.00
#
_symmetry.space_group_name_H-M   'P 1'
#
loop_
_entity.id
_entity.type
_entity.pdbx_description
1 polymer ?
#
loop_
_entity_poly.entity_id
_entity_poly.type
_entity_poly.pdbx_seq_one_letter_code
_entity_poly.pdbx_strand_id
1 'polypeptide(L)'
;MGTCYIGVAEGGIEYGECRDSIELLDKRPGDSLHFGRGTKGYEVRQQHFNRFIASEHEWLLMLDGDMVYSPDTLEQLRSHGVPYVSGYYLQRRHSPLLPVWFHPGDEWPLRPFLEDPEQGRLHPLGASGWGCVLIHRDVVQDTRQKVLRGEWDVIEDEMAMWPYDLTEVMGALAAGDVDTLQQLLRPLRGQYDRRPVGSDIRYPVMARAAGYDLWGDPDVRPGHMLNYVLHPSDYAAQGASTYATTMREVYDATDRGRVLWAERIEALKHE
;
A
#
# COMPACT_ATOMS: atom_id res chain seq x y z
N MET A 1 -1.21 21.49 14.90
CA MET A 1 -0.98 20.21 14.21
C MET A 1 0.14 19.52 14.94
N GLY A 2 -0.13 18.42 15.63
CA GLY A 2 0.89 17.72 16.39
C GLY A 2 1.84 16.89 15.54
N THR A 3 2.64 16.10 16.25
CA THR A 3 3.72 15.29 15.69
C THR A 3 3.22 13.98 15.11
N CYS A 4 4.01 13.37 14.23
CA CYS A 4 3.70 12.14 13.54
C CYS A 4 4.74 11.04 13.79
N TYR A 5 4.22 9.86 14.08
CA TYR A 5 4.95 8.60 14.00
C TYR A 5 4.88 8.11 12.55
N ILE A 6 6.02 7.94 11.91
CA ILE A 6 6.12 7.44 10.53
C ILE A 6 6.63 5.99 10.62
N GLY A 7 5.74 5.03 10.37
CA GLY A 7 6.05 3.61 10.36
C GLY A 7 6.23 3.08 8.94
N VAL A 8 7.32 2.38 8.69
CA VAL A 8 7.65 1.80 7.38
C VAL A 8 7.64 0.27 7.49
N ALA A 9 6.69 -0.36 6.81
CA ALA A 9 6.60 -1.81 6.73
C ALA A 9 7.50 -2.34 5.60
N GLU A 10 8.70 -2.81 5.95
CA GLU A 10 9.63 -3.43 5.01
C GLU A 10 9.47 -4.95 4.95
N GLY A 11 9.66 -5.50 3.75
CA GLY A 11 9.87 -6.94 3.56
C GLY A 11 11.31 -7.36 3.88
N GLY A 12 11.66 -8.60 3.51
CA GLY A 12 13.03 -9.10 3.65
C GLY A 12 14.05 -8.49 2.67
N ILE A 13 13.58 -7.76 1.66
CA ILE A 13 14.40 -7.09 0.66
C ILE A 13 14.14 -5.59 0.77
N GLU A 14 15.23 -4.84 0.89
CA GLU A 14 15.24 -3.38 0.93
C GLU A 14 15.60 -2.84 -0.46
N TYR A 15 14.88 -1.81 -0.90
CA TYR A 15 15.14 -1.12 -2.15
C TYR A 15 15.74 0.25 -1.83
N GLY A 16 16.99 0.50 -2.28
CA GLY A 16 17.71 1.73 -1.96
C GLY A 16 16.93 2.99 -2.35
N GLU A 17 16.39 3.05 -3.57
CA GLU A 17 15.59 4.20 -4.03
C GLU A 17 14.31 4.41 -3.20
N CYS A 18 13.62 3.32 -2.81
CA CYS A 18 12.45 3.41 -1.94
C CYS A 18 12.84 3.98 -0.57
N ARG A 19 13.91 3.44 0.04
CA ARG A 19 14.42 3.92 1.33
C ARG A 19 14.84 5.39 1.26
N ASP A 20 15.61 5.76 0.25
CA ASP A 20 16.08 7.13 0.05
C ASP A 20 14.88 8.09 -0.03
N SER A 21 13.84 7.74 -0.80
CA SER A 21 12.63 8.56 -0.92
C SER A 21 11.89 8.74 0.43
N ILE A 22 11.88 7.72 1.29
CA ILE A 22 11.25 7.76 2.61
C ILE A 22 12.07 8.61 3.59
N GLU A 23 13.41 8.45 3.58
CA GLU A 23 14.30 9.23 4.43
C GLU A 23 14.24 10.73 4.07
N LEU A 24 13.99 11.05 2.79
CA LEU A 24 13.86 12.40 2.25
C LEU A 24 12.49 13.07 2.48
N LEU A 25 11.52 12.40 3.10
CA LEU A 25 10.24 13.03 3.43
C LEU A 25 10.42 14.32 4.26
N ASP A 26 9.65 15.35 3.93
CA ASP A 26 9.57 16.59 4.69
C ASP A 26 8.94 16.30 6.06
N LYS A 27 9.75 16.45 7.11
CA LYS A 27 9.39 16.13 8.50
C LYS A 27 9.44 17.41 9.34
N ARG A 28 8.43 17.61 10.20
CA ARG A 28 8.43 18.71 11.16
C ARG A 28 9.25 18.34 12.41
N PRO A 29 9.73 19.33 13.19
CA PRO A 29 10.34 19.04 14.49
C PRO A 29 9.43 18.18 15.37
N GLY A 30 9.94 17.04 15.82
CA GLY A 30 9.21 16.09 16.65
C GLY A 30 8.53 14.95 15.87
N ASP A 31 8.47 15.00 14.53
CA ASP A 31 8.11 13.82 13.73
C ASP A 31 9.23 12.75 13.87
N SER A 32 8.86 11.46 13.87
CA SER A 32 9.82 10.37 14.04
C SER A 32 9.63 9.26 12.99
N LEU A 33 10.73 8.77 12.42
CA LEU A 33 10.75 7.74 11.37
C LEU A 33 11.25 6.42 11.92
N HIS A 34 10.49 5.35 11.68
CA HIS A 34 10.78 4.01 12.18
C HIS A 34 10.61 2.98 11.08
N PHE A 35 11.70 2.28 10.76
CA PHE A 35 11.66 1.11 9.90
C PHE A 35 11.38 -0.15 10.71
N GLY A 36 10.52 -1.01 10.17
CA GLY A 36 10.28 -2.35 10.69
C GLY A 36 10.47 -3.38 9.59
N ARG A 37 11.09 -4.51 9.91
CA ARG A 37 11.29 -5.64 8.98
C ARG A 37 10.57 -6.86 9.50
N GLY A 38 9.89 -7.55 8.60
CA GLY A 38 9.20 -8.80 8.91
C GLY A 38 9.05 -9.69 7.68
N THR A 39 8.76 -10.96 7.92
CA THR A 39 8.44 -11.92 6.86
C THR A 39 7.03 -11.68 6.32
N LYS A 40 6.13 -11.17 7.16
CA LYS A 40 4.76 -10.79 6.80
C LYS A 40 4.52 -9.32 7.13
N GLY A 41 3.97 -8.57 6.17
CA GLY A 41 3.77 -7.12 6.32
C GLY A 41 2.84 -6.75 7.48
N TYR A 42 1.85 -7.58 7.77
CA TYR A 42 0.89 -7.34 8.85
C TYR A 42 1.55 -7.34 10.25
N GLU A 43 2.56 -8.18 10.49
CA GLU A 43 3.28 -8.24 11.76
C GLU A 43 4.01 -6.92 12.04
N VAL A 44 4.64 -6.37 10.99
CA VAL A 44 5.37 -5.11 11.07
C VAL A 44 4.41 -3.94 11.30
N ARG A 45 3.29 -3.93 10.58
CA ARG A 45 2.24 -2.91 10.76
C ARG A 45 1.67 -2.94 12.17
N GLN A 46 1.43 -4.13 12.73
CA GLN A 46 1.00 -4.29 14.12
C GLN A 46 2.02 -3.70 15.10
N GLN A 47 3.33 -3.95 14.88
CA GLN A 47 4.37 -3.38 15.72
C GLN A 47 4.37 -1.85 15.67
N HIS A 48 4.22 -1.26 14.48
CA HIS A 48 4.10 0.19 14.34
C HIS A 48 2.85 0.75 15.01
N PHE A 49 1.70 0.09 14.87
CA PHE A 49 0.47 0.46 15.60
C PHE A 49 0.69 0.50 17.11
N ASN A 50 1.30 -0.55 17.66
CA ASN A 50 1.56 -0.65 19.10
C ASN A 50 2.52 0.44 19.58
N ARG A 51 3.59 0.71 18.81
CA ARG A 51 4.56 1.78 19.13
C ARG A 51 3.95 3.17 19.01
N PHE A 52 3.14 3.40 17.98
CA PHE A 52 2.41 4.64 17.81
C PHE A 52 1.52 4.92 19.02
N ILE A 53 0.68 3.96 19.41
CA ILE A 53 -0.23 4.16 20.54
C ILE A 53 0.52 4.36 21.86
N ALA A 54 1.64 3.68 22.07
CA ALA A 54 2.50 3.86 23.24
C ALA A 54 3.30 5.19 23.23
N SER A 55 3.32 5.91 22.11
CA SER A 55 3.97 7.22 21.98
C SER A 55 2.98 8.37 22.23
N GLU A 56 3.50 9.60 22.25
CA GLU A 56 2.73 10.84 22.35
C GLU A 56 2.37 11.47 20.98
N HIS A 57 2.65 10.78 19.86
CA HIS A 57 2.37 11.32 18.53
C HIS A 57 0.87 11.45 18.27
N GLU A 58 0.41 12.53 17.63
CA GLU A 58 -1.00 12.70 17.26
C GLU A 58 -1.35 11.95 15.97
N TRP A 59 -0.37 11.72 15.11
CA TRP A 59 -0.58 11.13 13.79
C TRP A 59 0.27 9.87 13.58
N LEU A 60 -0.28 8.93 12.82
CA LEU A 60 0.40 7.77 12.28
C LEU A 60 0.41 7.86 10.76
N LEU A 61 1.59 7.99 10.16
CA LEU A 61 1.80 7.75 8.73
C LEU A 61 2.32 6.33 8.56
N MET A 62 1.57 5.49 7.85
CA MET A 62 2.02 4.14 7.47
C MET A 62 2.45 4.14 6.01
N LEU A 63 3.63 3.56 5.76
CA LEU A 63 4.26 3.46 4.45
C LEU A 63 4.68 2.02 4.19
N ASP A 64 4.56 1.55 2.95
CA ASP A 64 5.21 0.32 2.50
C ASP A 64 6.65 0.62 2.05
N GLY A 65 7.60 -0.22 2.46
CA GLY A 65 9.03 -0.03 2.20
C GLY A 65 9.47 -0.34 0.77
N ASP A 66 8.56 -0.80 -0.09
CA ASP A 66 8.79 -1.12 -1.50
C ASP A 66 8.14 -0.10 -2.45
N MET A 67 7.87 1.10 -1.95
CA MET A 67 7.33 2.21 -2.73
C MET A 67 8.23 3.45 -2.69
N VAL A 68 8.12 4.27 -3.73
CA VAL A 68 8.78 5.58 -3.84
C VAL A 68 7.77 6.68 -3.55
N TYR A 69 8.16 7.65 -2.72
CA TYR A 69 7.30 8.75 -2.26
C TYR A 69 7.88 10.12 -2.67
N SER A 70 7.00 11.10 -2.87
CA SER A 70 7.43 12.50 -3.01
C SER A 70 7.84 13.06 -1.64
N PRO A 71 8.86 13.92 -1.53
CA PRO A 71 9.26 14.52 -0.25
C PRO A 71 8.11 15.17 0.53
N ASP A 72 7.19 15.83 -0.16
CA ASP A 72 6.05 16.54 0.44
C ASP A 72 4.86 15.63 0.83
N THR A 73 4.95 14.31 0.63
CA THR A 73 3.84 13.35 0.87
C THR A 73 3.18 13.53 2.24
N LEU A 74 3.96 13.60 3.32
CA LEU A 74 3.41 13.74 4.68
C LEU A 74 2.69 15.08 4.85
N GLU A 75 3.29 16.17 4.39
CA GLU A 75 2.75 17.52 4.54
C GLU A 75 1.51 17.72 3.68
N GLN A 76 1.48 17.15 2.48
CA GLN A 76 0.33 17.17 1.59
C GLN A 76 -0.86 16.45 2.23
N LEU A 77 -0.69 15.21 2.70
CA LEU A 77 -1.75 14.47 3.41
C LEU A 77 -2.23 15.23 4.65
N ARG A 78 -1.31 15.78 5.45
CA ARG A 78 -1.62 16.53 6.67
C ARG A 78 -2.36 17.84 6.39
N SER A 79 -2.11 18.48 5.24
CA SER A 79 -2.71 19.77 4.86
C SER A 79 -4.23 19.74 4.75
N HIS A 80 -4.79 18.56 4.47
CA HIS A 80 -6.24 18.36 4.35
C HIS A 80 -6.99 18.49 5.68
N GLY A 81 -6.31 18.30 6.81
CA GLY A 81 -6.93 18.41 8.14
C GLY A 81 -8.03 17.38 8.41
N VAL A 82 -8.05 16.26 7.67
CA VAL A 82 -8.98 15.16 7.89
C VAL A 82 -8.30 14.04 8.71
N PRO A 83 -9.05 13.32 9.56
CA PRO A 83 -8.46 12.36 10.49
C PRO A 83 -8.00 11.05 9.83
N TYR A 84 -8.45 10.76 8.60
CA TYR A 84 -8.03 9.61 7.82
C TYR A 84 -7.90 9.98 6.36
N VAL A 85 -6.70 9.89 5.80
CA VAL A 85 -6.44 10.14 4.38
C VAL A 85 -5.39 9.19 3.81
N SER A 86 -5.64 8.66 2.62
CA SER A 86 -4.72 7.77 1.90
C SER A 86 -4.26 8.39 0.58
N GLY A 87 -3.02 8.13 0.17
CA GLY A 87 -2.55 8.41 -1.18
C GLY A 87 -3.10 7.42 -2.22
N TYR A 88 -3.10 7.79 -3.49
CA TYR A 88 -3.56 6.95 -4.60
C TYR A 88 -2.43 6.11 -5.20
N TYR A 89 -2.53 4.79 -5.06
CA TYR A 89 -1.53 3.87 -5.60
C TYR A 89 -2.14 2.54 -6.04
N LEU A 90 -1.37 1.80 -6.82
CA LEU A 90 -1.76 0.52 -7.41
C LEU A 90 -1.25 -0.65 -6.56
N GLN A 91 -1.88 -1.81 -6.66
CA GLN A 91 -1.37 -3.05 -6.08
C GLN A 91 0.01 -3.42 -6.62
N ARG A 92 0.81 -4.13 -5.82
CA ARG A 92 2.14 -4.65 -6.20
C ARG A 92 2.06 -5.81 -7.22
N ARG A 93 1.65 -5.50 -8.44
CA ARG A 93 1.60 -6.43 -9.59
C ARG A 93 1.52 -5.65 -10.91
N HIS A 94 1.86 -6.31 -12.02
CA HIS A 94 1.88 -5.67 -13.35
C HIS A 94 0.63 -5.97 -14.20
N SER A 95 -0.15 -7.01 -13.90
CA SER A 95 -1.36 -7.35 -14.67
C SER A 95 -2.36 -8.23 -13.88
N PRO A 96 -3.64 -7.83 -13.79
CA PRO A 96 -4.14 -6.49 -14.06
C PRO A 96 -3.57 -5.47 -13.05
N LEU A 97 -3.37 -4.23 -13.50
CA LEU A 97 -3.10 -3.10 -12.62
C LEU A 97 -4.42 -2.69 -11.95
N LEU A 98 -4.50 -2.82 -10.63
CA LEU A 98 -5.67 -2.40 -9.87
C LEU A 98 -5.29 -1.40 -8.78
N PRO A 99 -6.07 -0.33 -8.59
CA PRO A 99 -5.95 0.54 -7.41
C PRO A 99 -6.25 -0.22 -6.12
N VAL A 100 -5.74 0.33 -5.02
CA VAL A 100 -6.05 -0.12 -3.65
C VAL A 100 -7.22 0.64 -3.00
N TRP A 101 -7.86 1.54 -3.75
CA TRP A 101 -9.00 2.32 -3.26
C TRP A 101 -10.34 1.65 -3.60
N PHE A 102 -11.31 1.85 -2.72
CA PHE A 102 -12.67 1.35 -2.87
C PHE A 102 -13.69 2.48 -2.70
N HIS A 103 -14.76 2.46 -3.49
CA HIS A 103 -15.87 3.39 -3.34
C HIS A 103 -16.57 3.20 -1.98
N PRO A 104 -17.09 4.28 -1.38
CA PRO A 104 -17.96 4.19 -0.22
C PRO A 104 -19.18 3.31 -0.51
N GLY A 105 -19.61 2.56 0.49
CA GLY A 105 -20.80 1.72 0.41
C GLY A 105 -20.97 0.85 1.64
N ASP A 106 -22.18 0.32 1.79
CA ASP A 106 -22.57 -0.60 2.89
C ASP A 106 -22.76 -2.04 2.38
N GLU A 107 -22.62 -2.23 1.07
CA GLU A 107 -22.61 -3.54 0.42
C GLU A 107 -21.18 -4.08 0.32
N TRP A 108 -21.00 -5.29 0.82
CA TRP A 108 -19.75 -6.03 0.72
C TRP A 108 -19.85 -7.13 -0.35
N PRO A 109 -18.82 -7.35 -1.20
CA PRO A 109 -17.55 -6.63 -1.25
C PRO A 109 -17.70 -5.20 -1.76
N LEU A 110 -16.87 -4.27 -1.23
CA LEU A 110 -16.82 -2.90 -1.72
C LEU A 110 -16.38 -2.87 -3.19
N ARG A 111 -16.91 -1.91 -3.96
CA ARG A 111 -16.50 -1.73 -5.36
C ARG A 111 -15.14 -1.05 -5.42
N PRO A 112 -14.15 -1.58 -6.15
CA PRO A 112 -12.87 -0.90 -6.32
C PRO A 112 -13.05 0.35 -7.19
N PHE A 113 -12.19 1.34 -6.97
CA PHE A 113 -11.96 2.38 -7.98
C PHE A 113 -11.26 1.75 -9.18
N LEU A 114 -11.84 1.91 -10.38
CA LEU A 114 -11.23 1.43 -11.62
C LEU A 114 -10.89 2.58 -12.58
N GLU A 115 -11.50 3.73 -12.36
CA GLU A 115 -11.17 5.00 -12.98
C GLU A 115 -9.96 5.67 -12.31
N ASP A 116 -9.26 6.52 -13.08
CA ASP A 116 -8.27 7.44 -12.52
C ASP A 116 -9.00 8.58 -11.80
N PRO A 117 -8.83 8.75 -10.48
CA PRO A 117 -9.53 9.77 -9.72
C PRO A 117 -9.09 11.18 -10.13
N GLU A 118 -10.05 12.11 -10.22
CA GLU A 118 -9.81 13.52 -10.53
C GLU A 118 -8.83 14.17 -9.54
N GLN A 119 -7.72 14.71 -10.06
CA GLN A 119 -6.69 15.42 -9.29
C GLN A 119 -7.18 16.77 -8.74
N GLY A 120 -6.53 17.29 -7.71
CA GLY A 120 -6.85 18.58 -7.09
C GLY A 120 -8.05 18.56 -6.12
N ARG A 121 -8.59 17.39 -5.78
CA ARG A 121 -9.67 17.24 -4.79
C ARG A 121 -9.60 15.92 -4.03
N LEU A 122 -10.09 15.91 -2.80
CA LEU A 122 -10.28 14.68 -2.03
C LEU A 122 -11.46 13.86 -2.55
N HIS A 123 -11.33 12.54 -2.51
CA HIS A 123 -12.39 11.59 -2.84
C HIS A 123 -12.79 10.80 -1.59
N PRO A 124 -14.10 10.62 -1.32
CA PRO A 124 -14.53 9.76 -0.23
C PRO A 124 -14.20 8.30 -0.54
N LEU A 125 -13.70 7.56 0.46
CA LEU A 125 -13.32 6.16 0.33
C LEU A 125 -14.20 5.26 1.21
N GLY A 126 -14.47 4.06 0.71
CA GLY A 126 -15.02 2.96 1.51
C GLY A 126 -13.92 2.18 2.23
N ALA A 127 -12.76 2.05 1.58
CA ALA A 127 -11.52 1.49 2.12
C ALA A 127 -10.31 1.90 1.27
N SER A 128 -9.11 1.75 1.84
CA SER A 128 -7.80 1.94 1.18
C SER A 128 -6.83 0.86 1.67
N GLY A 129 -5.63 0.79 1.08
CA GLY A 129 -4.53 -0.02 1.62
C GLY A 129 -3.68 0.71 2.67
N TRP A 130 -2.65 0.03 3.19
CA TRP A 130 -1.72 0.55 4.21
C TRP A 130 -0.42 1.17 3.68
N GLY A 131 -0.19 1.11 2.37
CA GLY A 131 1.09 1.51 1.76
C GLY A 131 1.30 3.02 1.72
N CYS A 132 0.25 3.82 1.86
CA CYS A 132 0.37 5.25 2.07
C CYS A 132 -0.92 5.78 2.72
N VAL A 133 -0.93 5.85 4.05
CA VAL A 133 -2.10 6.30 4.80
C VAL A 133 -1.70 7.07 6.05
N LEU A 134 -2.33 8.23 6.24
CA LEU A 134 -2.18 9.09 7.41
C LEU A 134 -3.46 9.01 8.26
N ILE A 135 -3.29 8.65 9.53
CA ILE A 135 -4.38 8.41 10.48
C ILE A 135 -4.14 9.21 11.76
N HIS A 136 -5.16 9.93 12.23
CA HIS A 136 -5.13 10.60 13.52
C HIS A 136 -5.34 9.61 14.66
N ARG A 137 -4.71 9.87 15.81
CA ARG A 137 -4.80 9.04 17.03
C ARG A 137 -6.24 8.72 17.43
N ASP A 138 -7.13 9.71 17.33
CA ASP A 138 -8.54 9.54 17.70
C ASP A 138 -9.21 8.43 16.90
N VAL A 139 -8.87 8.25 15.61
CA VAL A 139 -9.42 7.16 14.79
C VAL A 139 -9.08 5.81 15.41
N VAL A 140 -7.83 5.63 15.85
CA VAL A 140 -7.37 4.37 16.44
C VAL A 140 -8.02 4.14 17.80
N GLN A 141 -8.02 5.16 18.66
CA GLN A 141 -8.59 5.07 20.00
C GLN A 141 -10.10 4.81 19.97
N ASP A 142 -10.82 5.51 19.11
CA ASP A 142 -12.26 5.33 18.93
C ASP A 142 -12.57 3.99 18.29
N THR A 143 -11.77 3.52 17.32
CA THR A 143 -11.94 2.18 16.75
C THR A 143 -11.83 1.13 17.86
N ARG A 144 -10.80 1.23 18.72
CA ARG A 144 -10.66 0.34 19.87
C ARG A 144 -11.83 0.44 20.83
N GLN A 145 -12.27 1.64 21.17
CA GLN A 145 -13.30 1.84 22.18
C GLN A 145 -14.71 1.47 21.68
N LYS A 146 -15.08 1.95 20.49
CA LYS A 146 -16.44 1.88 19.95
C LYS A 146 -16.70 0.60 19.15
N VAL A 147 -15.68 0.07 18.48
CA VAL A 147 -15.82 -1.09 17.58
C VAL A 147 -15.21 -2.35 18.19
N LEU A 148 -13.97 -2.26 18.69
CA LEU A 148 -13.26 -3.41 19.28
C LEU A 148 -13.52 -3.59 20.78
N ARG A 149 -14.29 -2.71 21.41
CA ARG A 149 -14.68 -2.76 22.83
C ARG A 149 -13.50 -2.95 23.81
N GLY A 150 -12.36 -2.35 23.49
CA GLY A 150 -11.13 -2.41 24.29
C GLY A 150 -10.16 -3.52 23.89
N GLU A 151 -10.53 -4.37 22.93
CA GLU A 151 -9.61 -5.35 22.35
C GLU A 151 -8.54 -4.69 21.47
N TRP A 152 -7.47 -5.45 21.21
CA TRP A 152 -6.35 -4.99 20.39
C TRP A 152 -6.75 -4.89 18.92
N ASP A 153 -6.20 -3.91 18.20
CA ASP A 153 -6.27 -3.93 16.74
C ASP A 153 -5.56 -5.20 16.26
N VAL A 154 -6.24 -6.05 15.51
CA VAL A 154 -5.61 -7.24 14.91
C VAL A 154 -5.41 -7.02 13.42
N ILE A 155 -4.19 -6.59 13.08
CA ILE A 155 -3.73 -6.41 11.72
C ILE A 155 -3.10 -7.75 11.28
N GLU A 156 -3.93 -8.71 10.85
CA GLU A 156 -3.48 -10.02 10.34
C GLU A 156 -4.18 -10.41 9.03
N ASP A 157 -3.45 -10.59 7.93
CA ASP A 157 -4.05 -10.78 6.61
C ASP A 157 -4.83 -12.09 6.45
N GLU A 158 -4.49 -13.13 7.21
CA GLU A 158 -5.05 -14.49 7.05
C GLU A 158 -6.22 -14.80 7.99
N MET A 159 -6.74 -13.80 8.72
CA MET A 159 -7.91 -14.03 9.57
C MET A 159 -9.17 -14.27 8.75
N ALA A 160 -9.63 -15.52 8.74
CA ALA A 160 -10.93 -15.88 8.17
C ALA A 160 -12.12 -15.44 9.07
N MET A 161 -11.86 -15.22 10.36
CA MET A 161 -12.87 -14.81 11.34
C MET A 161 -12.25 -13.95 12.45
N TRP A 162 -12.73 -12.72 12.63
CA TRP A 162 -12.58 -11.94 13.86
C TRP A 162 -13.95 -11.39 14.29
N PRO A 163 -14.61 -12.01 15.28
CA PRO A 163 -15.85 -11.46 15.81
C PRO A 163 -15.53 -10.19 16.59
N TYR A 164 -15.95 -9.02 16.06
CA TYR A 164 -15.79 -7.70 16.70
C TYR A 164 -16.44 -7.63 18.09
N ASP A 165 -17.44 -8.48 18.33
CA ASP A 165 -17.97 -8.76 19.65
C ASP A 165 -18.18 -10.26 19.81
N LEU A 166 -17.22 -10.95 20.44
CA LEU A 166 -17.34 -12.37 20.73
C LEU A 166 -18.58 -12.66 21.59
N THR A 167 -18.99 -11.75 22.46
CA THR A 167 -20.16 -11.94 23.32
C THR A 167 -21.43 -11.99 22.50
N GLU A 168 -21.64 -11.02 21.61
CA GLU A 168 -22.80 -10.97 20.71
C GLU A 168 -22.76 -12.09 19.68
N VAL A 169 -21.58 -12.46 19.16
CA VAL A 169 -21.45 -13.64 18.28
C VAL A 169 -21.83 -14.92 19.01
N MET A 170 -21.33 -15.13 20.23
CA MET A 170 -21.70 -16.31 21.02
C MET A 170 -23.18 -16.30 21.42
N GLY A 171 -23.74 -15.12 21.70
CA GLY A 171 -25.16 -14.92 21.97
C GLY A 171 -26.04 -15.26 20.77
N ALA A 172 -25.70 -14.70 19.59
CA ALA A 172 -26.38 -14.99 18.33
C ALA A 172 -26.26 -16.47 17.95
N LEU A 173 -25.08 -17.07 18.14
CA LEU A 173 -24.87 -18.49 17.93
C LEU A 173 -25.73 -19.36 18.85
N ALA A 174 -25.81 -19.03 20.14
CA ALA A 174 -26.66 -19.72 21.10
C ALA A 174 -28.15 -19.56 20.79
N ALA A 175 -28.56 -18.40 20.27
CA ALA A 175 -29.93 -18.11 19.86
C ALA A 175 -30.30 -18.70 18.48
N GLY A 176 -29.33 -19.16 17.70
CA GLY A 176 -29.54 -19.54 16.30
C GLY A 176 -29.87 -18.35 15.40
N ASP A 177 -29.49 -17.13 15.79
CA ASP A 177 -29.71 -15.90 15.04
C ASP A 177 -28.68 -15.77 13.91
N VAL A 178 -29.02 -16.38 12.77
CA VAL A 178 -28.18 -16.42 11.58
C VAL A 178 -27.97 -15.03 10.99
N ASP A 179 -28.96 -14.14 11.06
CA ASP A 179 -28.87 -12.81 10.45
C ASP A 179 -27.85 -11.94 11.21
N THR A 180 -27.89 -11.95 12.54
CA THR A 180 -26.90 -11.27 13.38
C THR A 180 -25.49 -11.85 13.16
N LEU A 181 -25.36 -13.19 13.10
CA LEU A 181 -24.08 -13.82 12.77
C LEU A 181 -23.55 -13.40 11.39
N GLN A 182 -24.41 -13.32 10.39
CA GLN A 182 -24.02 -12.88 9.06
C GLN A 182 -23.55 -11.42 9.05
N GLN A 183 -24.21 -10.53 9.80
CA GLN A 183 -23.82 -9.13 9.94
C GLN A 183 -22.48 -8.99 10.66
N LEU A 184 -22.31 -9.64 11.80
CA LEU A 184 -21.09 -9.57 12.62
C LEU A 184 -19.87 -10.19 11.91
N LEU A 185 -20.10 -11.22 11.08
CA LEU A 185 -19.03 -11.88 10.35
C LEU A 185 -18.81 -11.34 8.93
N ARG A 186 -19.65 -10.38 8.46
CA ARG A 186 -19.65 -9.85 7.09
C ARG A 186 -18.32 -9.25 6.63
N PRO A 187 -17.62 -8.41 7.43
CA PRO A 187 -16.37 -7.76 7.02
C PRO A 187 -15.20 -8.74 6.81
N LEU A 188 -15.39 -10.02 7.12
CA LEU A 188 -14.37 -11.05 7.21
C LEU A 188 -14.41 -12.03 6.03
N ARG A 189 -15.45 -11.94 5.19
CA ARG A 189 -15.70 -12.89 4.10
C ARG A 189 -15.87 -12.14 2.79
N GLY A 190 -14.78 -11.92 2.07
CA GLY A 190 -14.79 -11.29 0.76
C GLY A 190 -13.62 -11.77 -0.06
N GLN A 191 -13.82 -11.82 -1.38
CA GLN A 191 -12.72 -11.94 -2.32
C GLN A 191 -12.58 -10.62 -3.06
N TYR A 192 -11.38 -10.06 -3.03
CA TYR A 192 -10.96 -9.05 -3.98
C TYR A 192 -9.94 -9.69 -4.90
N ASP A 193 -10.20 -9.66 -6.21
CA ASP A 193 -9.32 -10.30 -7.19
C ASP A 193 -9.01 -11.78 -6.88
N ARG A 194 -10.04 -12.55 -6.48
CA ARG A 194 -9.95 -13.98 -6.08
C ARG A 194 -9.05 -14.25 -4.87
N ARG A 195 -8.57 -13.22 -4.18
CA ARG A 195 -7.81 -13.33 -2.93
C ARG A 195 -8.67 -12.92 -1.74
N PRO A 196 -8.48 -13.55 -0.57
CA PRO A 196 -9.06 -13.04 0.66
C PRO A 196 -8.67 -11.59 0.85
N VAL A 197 -9.64 -10.79 1.31
CA VAL A 197 -9.38 -9.41 1.67
C VAL A 197 -8.45 -9.37 2.88
N GLY A 198 -7.32 -8.70 2.73
CA GLY A 198 -6.30 -8.56 3.77
C GLY A 198 -6.71 -7.62 4.90
N SER A 199 -5.87 -7.55 5.91
CA SER A 199 -6.04 -6.62 7.05
C SER A 199 -6.01 -5.16 6.63
N ASP A 200 -5.43 -4.89 5.45
CA ASP A 200 -5.36 -3.59 4.80
C ASP A 200 -6.71 -2.96 4.50
N ILE A 201 -7.67 -3.75 4.05
CA ILE A 201 -9.01 -3.24 3.76
C ILE A 201 -9.92 -3.28 4.99
N ARG A 202 -9.70 -4.22 5.93
CA ARG A 202 -10.57 -4.40 7.09
C ARG A 202 -10.51 -3.24 8.08
N TYR A 203 -9.32 -2.69 8.34
CA TYR A 203 -9.18 -1.57 9.28
C TYR A 203 -9.94 -0.30 8.84
N PRO A 204 -9.86 0.15 7.57
CA PRO A 204 -10.72 1.21 7.07
C PRO A 204 -12.22 0.99 7.37
N VAL A 205 -12.72 -0.24 7.22
CA VAL A 205 -14.13 -0.56 7.55
C VAL A 205 -14.40 -0.37 9.05
N MET A 206 -13.47 -0.75 9.92
CA MET A 206 -13.58 -0.50 11.37
C MET A 206 -13.57 0.99 11.70
N ALA A 207 -12.69 1.77 11.06
CA ALA A 207 -12.64 3.21 11.24
C ALA A 207 -13.96 3.88 10.82
N ARG A 208 -14.57 3.45 9.72
CA ARG A 208 -15.92 3.88 9.33
C ARG A 208 -16.98 3.51 10.37
N ALA A 209 -16.94 2.28 10.88
CA ALA A 209 -17.86 1.84 11.94
C ALA A 209 -17.68 2.64 13.25
N ALA A 210 -16.49 3.19 13.50
CA ALA A 210 -16.22 4.10 14.61
C ALA A 210 -16.72 5.55 14.38
N GLY A 211 -17.24 5.84 13.18
CA GLY A 211 -17.84 7.11 12.80
C GLY A 211 -16.96 8.06 12.00
N TYR A 212 -15.87 7.57 11.39
CA TYR A 212 -14.94 8.39 10.62
C TYR A 212 -15.20 8.30 9.12
N ASP A 213 -15.15 9.45 8.45
CA ASP A 213 -15.06 9.53 7.00
C ASP A 213 -13.61 9.24 6.56
N LEU A 214 -13.47 8.46 5.50
CA LEU A 214 -12.18 8.15 4.90
C LEU A 214 -12.01 8.95 3.61
N TRP A 215 -10.83 9.52 3.42
CA TRP A 215 -10.53 10.33 2.25
C TRP A 215 -9.34 9.77 1.47
N GLY A 216 -9.36 9.99 0.16
CA GLY A 216 -8.27 9.69 -0.75
C GLY A 216 -7.77 10.97 -1.39
N ASP A 217 -6.46 11.21 -1.30
CA ASP A 217 -5.78 12.28 -2.02
C ASP A 217 -5.17 11.72 -3.32
N PRO A 218 -5.74 12.04 -4.50
CA PRO A 218 -5.25 11.57 -5.78
C PRO A 218 -4.00 12.29 -6.26
N ASP A 219 -3.56 13.36 -5.58
CA ASP A 219 -2.33 14.07 -5.92
C ASP A 219 -1.11 13.46 -5.22
N VAL A 220 -1.33 12.69 -4.13
CA VAL A 220 -0.29 11.87 -3.49
C VAL A 220 -0.24 10.50 -4.17
N ARG A 221 0.70 10.32 -5.11
CA ARG A 221 0.78 9.11 -5.98
C ARG A 221 2.08 8.32 -5.81
N PRO A 222 2.29 7.60 -4.70
CA PRO A 222 3.49 6.80 -4.53
C PRO A 222 3.50 5.60 -5.49
N GLY A 223 4.69 5.23 -5.96
CA GLY A 223 4.87 4.17 -6.96
C GLY A 223 5.48 2.91 -6.36
N HIS A 224 4.90 1.73 -6.63
CA HIS A 224 5.54 0.47 -6.26
C HIS A 224 6.76 0.16 -7.12
N MET A 225 7.84 -0.27 -6.48
CA MET A 225 8.98 -0.85 -7.17
C MET A 225 8.76 -2.34 -7.40
N LEU A 226 8.65 -2.73 -8.68
CA LEU A 226 8.58 -4.13 -9.10
C LEU A 226 9.94 -4.54 -9.65
N ASN A 227 10.73 -5.29 -8.87
CA ASN A 227 11.97 -5.86 -9.37
C ASN A 227 11.69 -7.16 -10.12
N TYR A 228 12.14 -7.21 -11.38
CA TYR A 228 12.21 -8.42 -12.17
C TYR A 228 13.67 -8.86 -12.28
N VAL A 229 14.03 -9.96 -11.62
CA VAL A 229 15.36 -10.54 -11.78
C VAL A 229 15.43 -11.15 -13.17
N LEU A 230 16.28 -10.60 -14.03
CA LEU A 230 16.54 -11.17 -15.36
C LEU A 230 17.38 -12.43 -15.22
N HIS A 231 16.83 -13.56 -15.65
CA HIS A 231 17.51 -14.84 -15.76
C HIS A 231 17.83 -15.14 -17.24
N PRO A 232 18.93 -15.84 -17.57
CA PRO A 232 19.19 -16.30 -18.95
C PRO A 232 18.04 -17.10 -19.57
N SER A 233 17.22 -17.76 -18.74
CA SER A 233 16.01 -18.45 -19.20
C SER A 233 14.94 -17.51 -19.74
N ASP A 234 14.86 -16.26 -19.29
CA ASP A 234 13.92 -15.28 -19.82
C ASP A 234 14.25 -14.96 -21.28
N TYR A 235 15.55 -14.86 -21.59
CA TYR A 235 16.04 -14.72 -22.96
C TYR A 235 15.72 -15.97 -23.79
N ALA A 236 15.96 -17.17 -23.25
CA ALA A 236 15.67 -18.43 -23.93
C ALA A 236 14.17 -18.67 -24.14
N ALA A 237 13.31 -18.11 -23.28
CA ALA A 237 11.86 -18.24 -23.35
C ALA A 237 11.19 -17.20 -24.26
N GLN A 238 11.96 -16.29 -24.86
CA GLN A 238 11.41 -15.33 -25.83
C GLN A 238 10.77 -16.07 -27.01
N GLY A 239 9.64 -15.56 -27.49
CA GLY A 239 9.02 -16.06 -28.71
C GLY A 239 9.99 -15.96 -29.90
N ALA A 240 9.94 -16.93 -30.81
CA ALA A 240 10.90 -17.02 -31.93
C ALA A 240 10.95 -15.73 -32.79
N SER A 241 9.83 -15.03 -32.93
CA SER A 241 9.76 -13.73 -33.63
C SER A 241 10.49 -12.61 -32.88
N THR A 242 10.29 -12.51 -31.56
CA THR A 242 10.99 -11.55 -30.69
C THR A 242 12.48 -11.83 -30.68
N TYR A 243 12.86 -13.11 -30.56
CA TYR A 243 14.25 -13.55 -30.59
C TYR A 243 14.94 -13.19 -31.91
N ALA A 244 14.33 -13.54 -33.05
CA ALA A 244 14.88 -13.24 -34.37
C ALA A 244 15.03 -11.73 -34.63
N THR A 245 14.06 -10.94 -34.17
CA THR A 245 14.11 -9.47 -34.26
C THR A 245 15.27 -8.91 -33.45
N THR A 246 15.40 -9.34 -32.19
CA THR A 246 16.50 -8.94 -31.29
C THR A 246 17.85 -9.28 -31.90
N MET A 247 18.02 -10.50 -32.42
CA MET A 247 19.26 -10.95 -33.04
C MET A 247 19.66 -10.09 -34.25
N ARG A 248 18.71 -9.79 -35.14
CA ARG A 248 18.95 -8.93 -36.30
C ARG A 248 19.39 -7.53 -35.86
N GLU A 249 18.69 -6.92 -34.91
CA GLU A 249 19.00 -5.58 -34.42
C GLU A 249 20.40 -5.51 -33.78
N VAL A 250 20.77 -6.51 -32.99
CA VAL A 250 22.10 -6.61 -32.35
C VAL A 250 23.21 -6.76 -33.40
N TYR A 251 23.00 -7.60 -34.42
CA TYR A 251 23.98 -7.78 -35.49
C TYR A 251 24.15 -6.52 -36.33
N ASP A 252 23.06 -5.89 -36.77
CA ASP A 252 23.10 -4.65 -37.54
C ASP A 252 23.81 -3.53 -36.76
N ALA A 253 23.56 -3.41 -35.45
CA ALA A 253 24.23 -2.45 -34.59
C ALA A 253 25.74 -2.73 -34.45
N THR A 254 26.11 -4.00 -34.31
CA THR A 254 27.51 -4.43 -34.20
C THR A 254 28.28 -4.12 -35.47
N ASP A 255 27.71 -4.42 -36.64
CA ASP A 255 28.37 -4.19 -37.91
C ASP A 255 28.53 -2.69 -38.22
N ARG A 256 27.53 -1.86 -37.90
CA ARG A 256 27.69 -0.39 -37.95
C ARG A 256 28.83 0.10 -37.05
N GLY A 257 28.90 -0.40 -35.81
CA GLY A 257 29.97 -0.04 -34.89
C GLY A 257 31.36 -0.40 -35.41
N ARG A 258 31.51 -1.55 -36.08
CA ARG A 258 32.77 -1.98 -36.71
C ARG A 258 33.21 -1.05 -37.84
N VAL A 259 32.28 -0.59 -38.68
CA VAL A 259 32.58 0.35 -39.77
C VAL A 259 33.06 1.67 -39.19
N LEU A 260 32.33 2.25 -38.23
CA LEU A 260 32.70 3.51 -37.58
C LEU A 260 34.07 3.43 -36.89
N TRP A 261 34.36 2.30 -36.24
CA TRP A 261 35.66 2.07 -35.62
C TRP A 261 36.79 2.01 -36.65
N ALA A 262 36.59 1.31 -37.77
CA ALA A 262 37.58 1.24 -38.85
C ALA A 262 37.87 2.63 -39.43
N GLU A 263 36.85 3.44 -39.69
CA GLU A 263 36.98 4.82 -40.15
C GLU A 263 37.76 5.68 -39.15
N ARG A 264 37.46 5.55 -37.84
CA ARG A 264 38.19 6.26 -36.79
C ARG A 264 39.67 5.86 -36.74
N ILE A 265 39.99 4.58 -36.88
CA ILE A 265 41.36 4.09 -36.91
C ILE A 265 42.12 4.64 -38.12
N GLU A 266 41.49 4.70 -39.29
CA GLU A 266 42.13 5.30 -40.47
C GLU A 266 42.36 6.81 -40.28
N ALA A 267 41.41 7.55 -39.74
CA ALA A 267 41.58 8.98 -39.46
C ALA A 267 42.77 9.26 -38.52
N LEU A 268 42.94 8.44 -37.47
CA LEU A 268 44.05 8.56 -36.51
C LEU A 268 45.44 8.29 -37.11
N LYS A 269 45.54 7.62 -38.27
CA LYS A 269 46.83 7.42 -38.95
C LYS A 269 47.33 8.67 -39.67
N HIS A 270 46.45 9.67 -39.84
CA HIS A 270 46.74 10.90 -40.57
C HIS A 270 46.85 12.13 -39.66
N GLU A 271 46.72 11.95 -38.34
CA GLU A 271 47.02 12.93 -37.28
C GLU A 271 48.46 12.77 -36.79
#